data_AF-A0A7I7M301-F1
#
_entry.id   AF-A0A7I7M301-F1
#
_cell.length_a   1.000
_cell.length_b   1.000
_cell.length_c   1.000
_cell.angle_alpha   90.00
_cell.angle_beta   90.00
_cell.angle_gamma   90.00
#
_symmetry.space_group_name_H-M   'P 1'
#
loop_
_entity.id
_entity.type
_entity.pdbx_description
1 polymer ?
#
loop_
_entity_poly.entity_id
_entity_poly.type
_entity_poly.pdbx_seq_one_letter_code
_entity_poly.pdbx_strand_id
1 'polypeptide(L)'
;MAPSTAKPSSSPDGELPTATLAGGARVHVVSPTGSELKALGARWVDIVAKEGFATGDTDTALTKLAEQKRLQPVDTLGDEPAPDVLGESDDPPGSDSSVANGSSIAVILDYDGHRILLSGDAFPGVLVDARVVTPAAHRSMWRCSLPHHGSIRNMTDEMIEAVACERFAISSNGKYFGHPNARAIDTLLNALPADCDPQLWFNYLSEQTKPWCDPQRQEAKKYTAKHPSDEGDHGITVAIH
;
A
#
# COMPACT_ATOMS: atom_id res chain seq x y z
N MET A 1 26.12 12.05 4.89
CA MET A 1 25.31 12.19 6.12
C MET A 1 24.17 11.20 5.99
N ALA A 2 24.06 10.23 6.90
CA ALA A 2 22.93 9.30 6.90
C ALA A 2 21.64 10.09 7.20
N PRO A 3 20.51 9.80 6.52
CA PRO A 3 19.25 10.44 6.85
C PRO A 3 18.84 10.01 8.26
N SER A 4 18.52 11.00 9.09
CA SER A 4 17.92 10.78 10.41
C SER A 4 16.56 10.10 10.22
N THR A 5 16.44 8.82 10.58
CA THR A 5 15.17 8.10 10.61
C THR A 5 14.29 8.69 11.71
N ALA A 6 13.35 9.53 11.30
CA ALA A 6 12.32 10.01 12.21
C ALA A 6 11.33 8.86 12.44
N LYS A 7 11.20 8.44 13.70
CA LYS A 7 10.29 7.37 14.09
C LYS A 7 8.83 7.75 13.78
N PRO A 8 7.94 6.77 13.51
CA PRO A 8 6.49 6.97 13.62
C PRO A 8 6.17 7.73 14.90
N SER A 9 5.16 8.62 14.84
CA SER A 9 4.72 9.40 16.00
C SER A 9 4.27 8.43 17.07
N SER A 10 5.22 8.02 17.89
CA SER A 10 5.06 7.07 18.95
C SER A 10 4.54 7.84 20.14
N SER A 11 3.73 7.17 20.96
CA SER A 11 3.60 7.59 22.35
C SER A 11 5.00 7.77 22.96
N PRO A 12 5.16 8.55 24.03
CA PRO A 12 6.45 8.65 24.75
C PRO A 12 7.11 7.29 25.09
N ASP A 13 6.37 6.18 25.01
CA ASP A 13 6.82 4.80 25.26
C ASP A 13 7.22 4.00 23.99
N GLY A 14 7.21 4.61 22.80
CA GLY A 14 7.60 3.92 21.56
C GLY A 14 6.53 3.03 20.93
N GLU A 15 5.28 3.12 21.41
CA GLU A 15 4.16 2.33 20.91
C GLU A 15 3.43 3.02 19.75
N LEU A 16 2.90 2.21 18.82
CA LEU A 16 2.11 2.68 17.68
C LEU A 16 0.73 3.21 18.15
N PRO A 17 0.23 4.31 17.57
CA PRO A 17 -1.14 4.78 17.83
C PRO A 17 -2.15 3.66 17.56
N THR A 18 -3.02 3.38 18.53
CA THR A 18 -3.92 2.23 18.48
C THR A 18 -5.37 2.65 18.79
N ALA A 19 -6.33 2.09 18.06
CA ALA A 19 -7.76 2.24 18.31
C ALA A 19 -8.48 0.89 18.23
N THR A 20 -9.64 0.77 18.90
CA THR A 20 -10.53 -0.39 18.75
C THR A 20 -11.79 0.07 18.02
N LEU A 21 -12.11 -0.58 16.90
CA LEU A 21 -13.29 -0.28 16.10
C LEU A 21 -14.54 -0.97 16.67
N ALA A 22 -15.71 -0.47 16.26
CA ALA A 22 -16.96 -1.19 16.46
C ALA A 22 -16.85 -2.58 15.80
N GLY A 23 -17.16 -3.63 16.55
CA GLY A 23 -16.93 -5.03 16.12
C GLY A 23 -15.67 -5.67 16.72
N GLY A 24 -14.85 -4.92 17.46
CA GLY A 24 -13.73 -5.48 18.25
C GLY A 24 -12.41 -5.61 17.51
N ALA A 25 -12.33 -5.19 16.24
CA ALA A 25 -11.07 -5.10 15.53
C ALA A 25 -10.16 -4.02 16.14
N ARG A 26 -8.88 -4.34 16.33
CA ARG A 26 -7.88 -3.39 16.79
C ARG A 26 -7.06 -2.89 15.61
N VAL A 27 -6.87 -1.58 15.52
CA VAL A 27 -6.15 -0.90 14.45
C VAL A 27 -4.93 -0.24 15.04
N HIS A 28 -3.75 -0.51 14.48
CA HIS A 28 -2.51 0.16 14.79
C HIS A 28 -2.08 0.99 13.58
N VAL A 29 -1.89 2.29 13.75
CA VAL A 29 -1.42 3.17 12.68
C VAL A 29 0.10 3.07 12.57
N VAL A 30 0.61 2.68 11.39
CA VAL A 30 2.05 2.55 11.13
C VAL A 30 2.60 3.68 10.26
N SER A 31 1.76 4.26 9.40
CA SER A 31 2.06 5.41 8.54
C SER A 31 0.85 6.35 8.52
N PRO A 32 1.04 7.66 8.31
CA PRO A 32 2.31 8.40 8.23
C PRO A 32 3.00 8.58 9.59
N THR A 33 4.29 8.92 9.59
CA THR A 33 4.98 9.41 10.80
C THR A 33 4.73 10.91 10.99
N GLY A 34 5.20 11.46 12.12
CA GLY A 34 5.18 12.90 12.34
C GLY A 34 5.97 13.68 11.29
N SER A 35 7.00 13.09 10.68
CA SER A 35 7.78 13.73 9.62
C SER A 35 7.01 13.86 8.32
N GLU A 36 6.33 12.79 7.87
CA GLU A 36 5.52 12.87 6.65
C GLU A 36 4.31 13.77 6.86
N LEU A 37 3.68 13.76 8.05
CA LEU A 37 2.60 14.71 8.38
C LEU A 37 3.07 16.17 8.36
N LYS A 38 4.28 16.45 8.86
CA LYS A 38 4.86 17.80 8.80
C LYS A 38 5.16 18.22 7.35
N ALA A 39 5.66 17.30 6.53
CA ALA A 39 5.91 17.54 5.11
C ALA A 39 4.59 17.80 4.35
N LEU A 40 3.54 17.04 4.64
CA LEU A 40 2.20 17.26 4.11
C LEU A 40 1.69 18.64 4.51
N GLY A 41 1.71 18.97 5.81
CA GLY A 41 1.24 20.26 6.31
C GLY A 41 1.95 21.46 5.67
N ALA A 42 3.27 21.36 5.45
CA ALA A 42 4.05 22.40 4.79
C ALA A 42 3.65 22.63 3.33
N ARG A 43 3.22 21.58 2.61
CA ARG A 43 2.78 21.70 1.20
C ARG A 43 1.29 21.96 1.06
N TRP A 44 0.47 21.53 2.02
CA TRP A 44 -0.98 21.53 1.91
C TRP A 44 -1.55 22.93 1.75
N VAL A 45 -1.01 23.90 2.50
CA VAL A 45 -1.42 25.31 2.42
C VAL A 45 -1.24 25.86 1.00
N ASP A 46 -0.10 25.59 0.39
CA ASP A 46 0.20 26.06 -0.98
C ASP A 46 -0.68 25.36 -2.03
N ILE A 47 -0.97 24.07 -1.85
CA ILE A 47 -1.83 23.29 -2.76
C ILE A 47 -3.26 23.85 -2.70
N VAL A 48 -3.81 24.01 -1.50
CA VAL A 48 -5.18 24.52 -1.31
C VAL A 48 -5.32 25.97 -1.81
N ALA A 49 -4.31 26.81 -1.56
CA ALA A 49 -4.27 28.18 -2.07
C ALA A 49 -4.26 28.23 -3.61
N LYS A 50 -3.51 27.34 -4.28
CA LYS A 50 -3.50 27.24 -5.76
C LYS A 50 -4.85 26.85 -6.33
N GLU A 51 -5.60 26.01 -5.61
CA GLU A 51 -6.97 25.63 -6.00
C GLU A 51 -8.00 26.73 -5.68
N GLY A 52 -7.59 27.84 -5.07
CA GLY A 52 -8.41 29.04 -4.89
C GLY A 52 -9.36 29.00 -3.70
N PHE A 53 -9.04 28.23 -2.64
CA PHE A 53 -9.78 28.24 -1.38
C PHE A 53 -8.82 28.18 -0.16
N ALA A 54 -9.36 28.33 1.05
CA ALA A 54 -8.57 28.33 2.28
C ALA A 54 -8.50 26.93 2.92
N THR A 55 -7.40 26.64 3.63
CA THR A 55 -7.31 25.41 4.43
C THR A 55 -8.44 25.37 5.46
N GLY A 56 -9.20 24.27 5.51
CA GLY A 56 -10.34 24.11 6.41
C GLY A 56 -11.69 24.54 5.80
N ASP A 57 -11.70 25.13 4.60
CA ASP A 57 -12.93 25.41 3.85
C ASP A 57 -13.43 24.13 3.14
N THR A 58 -14.04 23.23 3.91
CA THR A 58 -14.54 21.95 3.41
C THR A 58 -15.68 22.12 2.42
N ASP A 59 -16.55 23.12 2.60
CA ASP A 59 -17.72 23.34 1.73
C ASP A 59 -17.29 23.73 0.31
N THR A 60 -16.33 24.66 0.18
CA THR A 60 -15.77 25.02 -1.14
C THR A 60 -15.00 23.86 -1.75
N ALA A 61 -14.24 23.10 -0.95
CA ALA A 61 -13.54 21.91 -1.44
C ALA A 61 -14.49 20.86 -2.00
N LEU A 62 -15.58 20.55 -1.30
CA LEU A 62 -16.59 19.59 -1.73
C LEU A 62 -17.35 20.07 -2.97
N THR A 63 -17.66 21.36 -3.06
CA THR A 63 -18.30 21.97 -4.24
C THR A 63 -17.40 21.82 -5.47
N LYS A 64 -16.11 22.19 -5.34
CA LYS A 64 -15.12 22.02 -6.43
C LYS A 64 -14.95 20.56 -6.82
N LEU A 65 -14.94 19.65 -5.86
CA LEU A 65 -14.86 18.22 -6.13
C LEU A 65 -16.08 17.75 -6.96
N ALA A 66 -17.29 18.16 -6.56
CA ALA A 66 -18.55 17.84 -7.25
C ALA A 66 -18.55 18.29 -8.73
N GLU A 67 -17.92 19.42 -9.04
CA GLU A 67 -17.80 19.95 -10.40
C GLU A 67 -16.76 19.19 -11.25
N GLN A 68 -15.77 18.58 -10.62
CA GLN A 68 -14.72 17.83 -11.32
C GLN A 68 -15.18 16.41 -11.64
N LYS A 69 -15.84 16.24 -12.79
CA LYS A 69 -16.33 14.94 -13.29
C LYS A 69 -15.26 13.82 -13.29
N ARG A 70 -13.99 14.18 -13.52
CA ARG A 70 -12.85 13.24 -13.48
C ARG A 70 -12.55 12.69 -12.07
N LEU A 71 -12.88 13.45 -11.02
CA LEU A 71 -12.61 13.09 -9.62
C LEU A 71 -13.86 12.53 -8.91
N GLN A 72 -14.96 12.37 -9.63
CA GLN A 72 -16.17 11.75 -9.09
C GLN A 72 -15.97 10.22 -9.02
N PRO A 73 -16.22 9.57 -7.88
CA PRO A 73 -16.06 8.13 -7.77
C PRO A 73 -17.12 7.43 -8.64
N VAL A 74 -16.67 6.81 -9.74
CA VAL A 74 -17.51 5.92 -10.56
C VAL A 74 -17.52 4.50 -9.95
N ASP A 75 -16.43 4.14 -9.27
CA ASP A 75 -16.29 2.98 -8.39
C ASP A 75 -15.18 3.29 -7.36
N THR A 76 -15.42 3.03 -6.09
CA THR A 76 -14.48 3.25 -4.97
C THR A 76 -13.19 2.42 -5.04
N LEU A 77 -13.02 1.57 -6.05
CA LEU A 77 -11.87 0.69 -6.22
C LEU A 77 -11.10 0.83 -7.55
N GLY A 78 -11.45 1.77 -8.45
CA GLY A 78 -10.65 2.02 -9.66
C GLY A 78 -11.15 3.16 -10.55
N ASP A 79 -10.28 4.16 -10.74
CA ASP A 79 -10.30 5.30 -11.71
C ASP A 79 -11.02 6.60 -11.23
N GLU A 80 -10.60 7.86 -11.50
CA GLU A 80 -9.46 8.45 -12.24
C GLU A 80 -8.68 9.51 -11.40
N PRO A 81 -7.33 9.44 -11.35
CA PRO A 81 -6.46 10.61 -11.13
C PRO A 81 -5.79 11.08 -12.43
N ALA A 82 -5.22 12.29 -12.41
CA ALA A 82 -4.60 12.94 -13.56
C ALA A 82 -3.46 12.11 -14.22
N PRO A 83 -3.25 12.24 -15.54
CA PRO A 83 -2.16 11.56 -16.22
C PRO A 83 -0.86 12.25 -15.87
N ASP A 84 -0.04 11.63 -15.02
CA ASP A 84 1.39 11.87 -15.09
C ASP A 84 2.16 10.62 -14.66
N VAL A 85 3.17 10.28 -15.45
CA VAL A 85 4.12 9.16 -15.34
C VAL A 85 3.68 7.81 -15.94
N LEU A 86 4.05 7.63 -17.21
CA LEU A 86 4.35 6.34 -17.81
C LEU A 86 5.73 5.86 -17.29
N GLY A 87 5.82 4.59 -16.85
CA GLY A 87 7.09 3.85 -16.82
C GLY A 87 7.92 3.94 -15.53
N GLU A 88 7.49 3.26 -14.46
CA GLU A 88 8.28 3.13 -13.22
C GLU A 88 9.12 1.84 -13.14
N SER A 89 9.19 1.03 -14.21
CA SER A 89 9.86 -0.29 -14.14
C SER A 89 11.37 -0.20 -13.85
N ASP A 90 12.00 0.90 -14.23
CA ASP A 90 13.45 1.11 -14.07
C ASP A 90 13.82 1.88 -12.80
N ASP A 91 12.84 2.39 -12.05
CA ASP A 91 13.11 3.16 -10.84
C ASP A 91 13.84 2.32 -9.78
N PRO A 92 14.72 2.93 -8.97
CA PRO A 92 15.33 2.21 -7.87
C PRO A 92 14.28 1.72 -6.85
N PRO A 93 14.45 0.52 -6.27
CA PRO A 93 13.57 0.04 -5.20
C PRO A 93 13.50 1.04 -4.04
N GLY A 94 12.28 1.32 -3.56
CA GLY A 94 12.08 2.21 -2.42
C GLY A 94 12.36 3.71 -2.68
N SER A 95 12.40 4.13 -3.95
CA SER A 95 12.74 5.51 -4.34
C SER A 95 11.59 6.54 -4.30
N ASP A 96 10.38 6.15 -3.88
CA ASP A 96 9.28 7.11 -3.73
C ASP A 96 9.66 8.20 -2.71
N SER A 97 9.40 9.44 -3.07
CA SER A 97 9.66 10.63 -2.26
C SER A 97 8.51 11.64 -2.33
N SER A 98 7.36 11.22 -2.89
CA SER A 98 6.20 12.06 -3.04
C SER A 98 5.52 12.33 -1.68
N VAL A 99 5.21 13.60 -1.42
CA VAL A 99 4.54 13.99 -0.16
C VAL A 99 3.15 13.37 -0.04
N ALA A 100 2.47 13.16 -1.16
CA ALA A 100 1.16 12.51 -1.19
C ALA A 100 1.25 11.05 -0.69
N ASN A 101 2.09 10.23 -1.31
CA ASN A 101 2.20 8.81 -0.94
C ASN A 101 2.80 8.63 0.45
N GLY A 102 3.80 9.45 0.82
CA GLY A 102 4.36 9.46 2.17
C GLY A 102 3.33 9.80 3.26
N SER A 103 2.27 10.54 2.91
CA SER A 103 1.17 10.84 3.83
C SER A 103 0.09 9.75 3.92
N SER A 104 0.24 8.65 3.19
CA SER A 104 -0.71 7.54 3.19
C SER A 104 -0.85 6.93 4.58
N ILE A 105 -2.11 6.68 4.95
CA ILE A 105 -2.44 5.96 6.17
C ILE A 105 -2.25 4.46 5.91
N ALA A 106 -1.27 3.88 6.58
CA ALA A 106 -1.09 2.44 6.63
C ALA A 106 -1.39 1.93 8.03
N VAL A 107 -2.05 0.78 8.11
CA VAL A 107 -2.50 0.20 9.37
C VAL A 107 -2.24 -1.29 9.47
N ILE A 108 -1.97 -1.74 10.69
CA ILE A 108 -2.08 -3.15 11.06
C ILE A 108 -3.44 -3.36 11.72
N LEU A 109 -4.24 -4.27 11.17
CA LEU A 109 -5.54 -4.68 11.69
C LEU A 109 -5.40 -6.03 12.39
N ASP A 110 -5.71 -6.09 13.68
CA ASP A 110 -5.88 -7.33 14.44
C ASP A 110 -7.37 -7.63 14.59
N TYR A 111 -7.82 -8.76 14.06
CA TYR A 111 -9.20 -9.20 14.15
C TYR A 111 -9.28 -10.73 14.13
N ASP A 112 -10.00 -11.30 15.11
CA ASP A 112 -10.24 -12.75 15.21
C ASP A 112 -8.97 -13.62 15.13
N GLY A 113 -7.89 -13.16 15.78
CA GLY A 113 -6.58 -13.84 15.76
C GLY A 113 -5.76 -13.62 14.48
N HIS A 114 -6.30 -12.93 13.49
CA HIS A 114 -5.62 -12.60 12.24
C HIS A 114 -5.06 -11.19 12.28
N ARG A 115 -3.82 -11.05 11.80
CA ARG A 115 -3.11 -9.78 11.69
C ARG A 115 -2.87 -9.42 10.23
N ILE A 116 -3.40 -8.27 9.80
CA ILE A 116 -3.41 -7.85 8.40
C ILE A 116 -2.72 -6.50 8.25
N LEU A 117 -1.77 -6.37 7.31
CA LEU A 117 -1.21 -5.07 6.92
C LEU A 117 -2.00 -4.50 5.74
N LEU A 118 -2.59 -3.33 5.94
CA LEU A 118 -3.12 -2.48 4.88
C LEU A 118 -2.13 -1.33 4.69
N SER A 119 -1.27 -1.46 3.68
CA SER A 119 -0.08 -0.64 3.49
C SER A 119 -0.33 0.74 2.89
N GLY A 120 -1.49 0.96 2.24
CA GLY A 120 -1.68 2.14 1.39
C GLY A 120 -0.51 2.32 0.43
N ASP A 121 -0.02 3.56 0.30
CA ASP A 121 1.17 3.89 -0.50
C ASP A 121 2.38 4.23 0.39
N ALA A 122 2.40 3.69 1.62
CA ALA A 122 3.42 4.00 2.60
C ALA A 122 4.83 3.69 2.08
N PHE A 123 5.79 4.49 2.53
CA PHE A 123 7.19 4.27 2.22
C PHE A 123 7.72 3.03 2.93
N PRO A 124 8.62 2.25 2.28
CA PRO A 124 9.09 0.98 2.83
C PRO A 124 9.79 1.14 4.18
N GLY A 125 10.58 2.21 4.36
CA GLY A 125 11.28 2.48 5.62
C GLY A 125 10.33 2.68 6.81
N VAL A 126 9.18 3.32 6.61
CA VAL A 126 8.17 3.51 7.67
C VAL A 126 7.58 2.16 8.11
N LEU A 127 7.34 1.26 7.15
CA LEU A 127 6.87 -0.09 7.44
C LEU A 127 7.92 -0.90 8.21
N VAL A 128 9.19 -0.83 7.80
CA VAL A 128 10.32 -1.48 8.51
C VAL A 128 10.40 -0.99 9.95
N ASP A 129 10.44 0.33 10.17
CA ASP A 129 10.55 0.94 11.49
C ASP A 129 9.40 0.53 12.43
N ALA A 130 8.17 0.48 11.89
CA ALA A 130 7.01 0.01 12.64
C ALA A 130 7.14 -1.46 13.09
N ARG A 131 7.88 -2.28 12.34
CA ARG A 131 8.11 -3.70 12.70
C ARG A 131 9.22 -3.89 13.71
N VAL A 132 10.23 -3.02 13.75
CA VAL A 132 11.29 -3.04 14.76
C VAL A 132 10.70 -2.96 16.17
N VAL A 133 9.72 -2.06 16.38
CA VAL A 133 9.04 -1.87 17.66
C VAL A 133 7.93 -2.88 17.94
N THR A 134 7.60 -3.75 16.96
CA THR A 134 6.61 -4.81 17.15
C THR A 134 7.22 -6.02 17.88
N PRO A 135 6.62 -6.51 18.98
CA PRO A 135 7.07 -7.71 19.66
C PRO A 135 7.19 -8.91 18.71
N ALA A 136 8.23 -9.72 18.89
CA ALA A 136 8.53 -10.86 18.00
C ALA A 136 7.34 -11.82 17.81
N ALA A 137 6.59 -12.08 18.89
CA ALA A 137 5.39 -12.91 18.87
C ALA A 137 4.30 -12.41 17.92
N HIS A 138 4.33 -11.12 17.53
CA HIS A 138 3.33 -10.51 16.67
C HIS A 138 3.90 -10.02 15.33
N ARG A 139 5.08 -10.52 14.91
CA ARG A 139 5.72 -10.11 13.66
C ARG A 139 5.07 -10.71 12.42
N SER A 140 4.69 -11.99 12.48
CA SER A 140 4.03 -12.66 11.36
C SER A 140 2.70 -12.00 11.00
N MET A 141 2.46 -11.86 9.70
CA MET A 141 1.21 -11.33 9.16
C MET A 141 0.44 -12.44 8.48
N TRP A 142 -0.87 -12.47 8.71
CA TRP A 142 -1.76 -13.36 7.97
C TRP A 142 -1.87 -12.94 6.51
N ARG A 143 -1.88 -11.62 6.25
CA ARG A 143 -1.94 -11.02 4.91
C ARG A 143 -1.36 -9.60 4.90
N CYS A 144 -0.83 -9.19 3.74
CA CYS A 144 -0.32 -7.86 3.49
C CYS A 144 -0.83 -7.35 2.14
N SER A 145 -1.38 -6.13 2.05
CA SER A 145 -1.51 -5.47 0.74
C SER A 145 -0.14 -4.98 0.27
N LEU A 146 0.16 -5.05 -1.03
CA LEU A 146 1.38 -4.43 -1.54
C LEU A 146 1.25 -2.90 -1.52
N PRO A 147 2.29 -2.17 -1.07
CA PRO A 147 2.27 -0.72 -1.10
C PRO A 147 2.12 -0.20 -2.53
N HIS A 148 1.36 0.89 -2.68
CA HIS A 148 1.25 1.62 -3.94
C HIS A 148 0.98 0.72 -5.14
N HIS A 149 -0.02 -0.15 -4.98
CA HIS A 149 -0.49 -1.07 -6.01
C HIS A 149 0.57 -2.09 -6.51
N GLY A 150 1.70 -2.21 -5.82
CA GLY A 150 2.88 -2.96 -6.28
C GLY A 150 3.82 -2.13 -7.16
N SER A 151 4.03 -0.85 -6.82
CA SER A 151 5.13 -0.05 -7.37
C SER A 151 6.48 -0.48 -6.79
N ILE A 152 7.52 -0.55 -7.63
CA ILE A 152 8.88 -0.88 -7.17
C ILE A 152 9.44 0.26 -6.30
N ARG A 153 8.96 1.49 -6.51
CA ARG A 153 9.34 2.68 -5.75
C ARG A 153 8.92 2.61 -4.28
N ASN A 154 8.01 1.71 -3.92
CA ASN A 154 7.51 1.53 -2.56
C ASN A 154 7.86 0.14 -1.99
N MET A 155 8.77 -0.59 -2.65
CA MET A 155 9.19 -1.93 -2.24
C MET A 155 10.71 -2.04 -2.12
N THR A 156 11.17 -2.71 -1.07
CA THR A 156 12.58 -3.07 -0.83
C THR A 156 12.63 -4.46 -0.19
N ASP A 157 13.73 -5.18 -0.38
CA ASP A 157 13.95 -6.49 0.24
C ASP A 157 13.80 -6.42 1.77
N GLU A 158 14.40 -5.40 2.39
CA GLU A 158 14.29 -5.13 3.83
C GLU A 158 12.83 -5.00 4.30
N MET A 159 11.98 -4.32 3.53
CA MET A 159 10.57 -4.17 3.87
C MET A 159 9.82 -5.50 3.74
N ILE A 160 10.08 -6.26 2.68
CA ILE A 160 9.45 -7.57 2.45
C ILE A 160 9.81 -8.54 3.59
N GLU A 161 11.09 -8.60 3.96
CA GLU A 161 11.59 -9.41 5.07
C GLU A 161 10.98 -8.98 6.41
N ALA A 162 10.91 -7.67 6.68
CA ALA A 162 10.36 -7.15 7.93
C ALA A 162 8.86 -7.42 8.08
N VAL A 163 8.10 -7.42 6.98
CA VAL A 163 6.66 -7.70 6.98
C VAL A 163 6.35 -9.15 7.32
N ALA A 164 7.23 -10.11 6.99
CA ALA A 164 7.09 -11.53 7.34
C ALA A 164 5.69 -12.10 7.02
N CYS A 165 5.33 -12.05 5.73
CA CYS A 165 4.04 -12.48 5.20
C CYS A 165 4.24 -13.39 3.99
N GLU A 166 3.27 -14.28 3.73
CA GLU A 166 3.25 -15.13 2.54
C GLU A 166 2.02 -14.86 1.66
N ARG A 167 1.03 -14.12 2.16
CA ARG A 167 -0.22 -13.83 1.44
C ARG A 167 -0.31 -12.36 1.11
N PHE A 168 -0.23 -12.05 -0.17
CA PHE A 168 -0.16 -10.68 -0.67
C PHE A 168 -1.43 -10.31 -1.42
N ALA A 169 -2.03 -9.18 -1.09
CA ALA A 169 -3.13 -8.59 -1.84
C ALA A 169 -2.59 -7.50 -2.77
N ILE A 170 -2.96 -7.57 -4.04
CA ILE A 170 -2.58 -6.63 -5.08
C ILE A 170 -3.84 -5.93 -5.55
N SER A 171 -3.95 -4.64 -5.25
CA SER A 171 -5.12 -3.82 -5.56
C SER A 171 -4.89 -2.98 -6.82
N SER A 172 -4.84 -3.59 -8.00
CA SER A 172 -4.56 -2.85 -9.25
C SER A 172 -5.07 -3.55 -10.51
N ASN A 173 -5.58 -2.77 -11.45
CA ASN A 173 -5.88 -3.20 -12.83
C ASN A 173 -4.73 -2.88 -13.81
N GLY A 174 -3.74 -2.07 -13.39
CA GLY A 174 -2.57 -1.69 -14.21
C GLY A 174 -2.78 -0.62 -15.27
N LYS A 175 -3.98 -0.03 -15.37
CA LYS A 175 -4.37 0.84 -16.48
C LYS A 175 -3.53 2.10 -16.64
N TYR A 176 -3.07 2.71 -15.53
CA TYR A 176 -2.38 4.00 -15.56
C TYR A 176 -0.87 3.86 -15.44
N PHE A 177 -0.41 3.25 -14.34
CA PHE A 177 1.00 3.18 -13.98
C PHE A 177 1.65 1.83 -14.33
N GLY A 178 0.90 0.91 -14.94
CA GLY A 178 1.39 -0.45 -15.19
C GLY A 178 1.69 -1.22 -13.90
N HIS A 179 0.92 -0.96 -12.82
CA HIS A 179 1.05 -1.65 -11.55
C HIS A 179 0.15 -2.90 -11.43
N PRO A 180 0.54 -3.95 -10.72
CA PRO A 180 1.89 -4.13 -10.20
C PRO A 180 2.87 -4.24 -11.36
N ASN A 181 4.06 -3.67 -11.19
CA ASN A 181 5.09 -3.85 -12.20
C ASN A 181 5.80 -5.20 -11.98
N ALA A 182 6.32 -5.79 -13.06
CA ALA A 182 6.98 -7.10 -13.01
C ALA A 182 8.15 -7.15 -12.02
N ARG A 183 8.91 -6.05 -11.93
CA ARG A 183 10.05 -5.93 -11.04
C ARG A 183 9.65 -5.95 -9.56
N ALA A 184 8.53 -5.35 -9.18
CA ALA A 184 8.00 -5.37 -7.82
C ALA A 184 7.62 -6.80 -7.40
N ILE A 185 6.94 -7.54 -8.27
CA ILE A 185 6.60 -8.95 -7.99
C ILE A 185 7.86 -9.82 -7.96
N ASP A 186 8.82 -9.58 -8.84
CA ASP A 186 10.09 -10.33 -8.83
C ASP A 186 10.92 -10.02 -7.58
N THR A 187 10.97 -8.76 -7.14
CA THR A 187 11.61 -8.35 -5.88
C THR A 187 10.94 -9.04 -4.69
N LEU A 188 9.60 -9.04 -4.66
CA LEU A 188 8.81 -9.77 -3.66
C LEU A 188 9.19 -11.24 -3.59
N LEU A 189 9.11 -11.96 -4.71
CA LEU A 189 9.35 -13.40 -4.74
C LEU A 189 10.80 -13.77 -4.43
N ASN A 190 11.77 -12.91 -4.78
CA ASN A 190 13.19 -13.15 -4.52
C ASN A 190 13.61 -12.87 -3.07
N ALA A 191 12.94 -11.94 -2.38
CA ALA A 191 13.24 -11.60 -1.00
C ALA A 191 12.57 -12.55 0.02
N LEU A 192 11.58 -13.35 -0.41
CA LEU A 192 10.92 -14.30 0.46
C LEU A 192 11.78 -15.54 0.74
N PRO A 193 11.62 -16.19 1.91
CA PRO A 193 12.35 -17.43 2.24
C PRO A 193 12.15 -18.54 1.20
N ALA A 194 13.19 -19.34 0.94
CA ALA A 194 13.15 -20.37 -0.11
C ALA A 194 12.12 -21.50 0.13
N ASP A 195 11.67 -21.68 1.38
CA ASP A 195 10.70 -22.67 1.83
C ASP A 195 9.27 -22.11 1.98
N CYS A 196 9.05 -20.82 1.64
CA CYS A 196 7.71 -20.25 1.66
C CYS A 196 6.87 -20.69 0.44
N ASP A 197 5.54 -20.56 0.54
CA ASP A 197 4.57 -20.75 -0.55
C ASP A 197 3.77 -19.45 -0.78
N PRO A 198 4.33 -18.47 -1.51
CA PRO A 198 3.72 -17.17 -1.71
C PRO A 198 2.38 -17.26 -2.43
N GLN A 199 1.38 -16.55 -1.91
CA GLN A 199 0.07 -16.41 -2.52
C GLN A 199 -0.16 -14.97 -2.96
N LEU A 200 -0.34 -14.75 -4.25
CA LEU A 200 -0.63 -13.45 -4.86
C LEU A 200 -2.12 -13.35 -5.17
N TRP A 201 -2.81 -12.41 -4.54
CA TRP A 201 -4.26 -12.21 -4.68
C TRP A 201 -4.53 -10.89 -5.38
N PHE A 202 -4.89 -10.96 -6.65
CA PHE A 202 -5.20 -9.81 -7.47
C PHE A 202 -6.71 -9.53 -7.41
N ASN A 203 -7.09 -8.26 -7.25
CA ASN A 203 -8.49 -7.85 -7.31
C ASN A 203 -8.99 -7.59 -8.73
N TYR A 204 -8.14 -7.66 -9.74
CA TYR A 204 -8.51 -7.53 -11.15
C TYR A 204 -7.87 -8.63 -11.99
N LEU A 205 -8.61 -9.13 -12.96
CA LEU A 205 -8.07 -9.86 -14.10
C LEU A 205 -8.02 -8.91 -15.31
N SER A 206 -6.83 -8.43 -15.66
CA SER A 206 -6.57 -7.48 -16.76
C SER A 206 -5.34 -7.91 -17.57
N GLU A 207 -5.10 -7.26 -18.72
CA GLU A 207 -3.88 -7.50 -19.51
C GLU A 207 -2.59 -7.32 -18.68
N GLN A 208 -2.59 -6.41 -17.71
CA GLN A 208 -1.45 -6.22 -16.82
C GLN A 208 -1.27 -7.40 -15.85
N THR A 209 -2.35 -7.94 -15.26
CA THR A 209 -2.30 -8.92 -14.17
C THR A 209 -2.34 -10.38 -14.65
N LYS A 210 -2.96 -10.64 -15.80
CA LYS A 210 -3.11 -11.96 -16.43
C LYS A 210 -1.80 -12.75 -16.59
N PRO A 211 -0.62 -12.16 -16.84
CA PRO A 211 0.63 -12.91 -16.91
C PRO A 211 0.96 -13.72 -15.64
N TRP A 212 0.46 -13.34 -14.47
CA TRP A 212 0.68 -14.11 -13.24
C TRP A 212 -0.24 -15.32 -13.08
N CYS A 213 -1.29 -15.46 -13.92
CA CYS A 213 -2.13 -16.65 -13.98
C CYS A 213 -1.43 -17.85 -14.64
N ASP A 214 -0.37 -17.63 -15.42
CA ASP A 214 0.31 -18.69 -16.18
C ASP A 214 0.84 -19.81 -15.25
N PRO A 215 0.35 -21.06 -15.40
CA PRO A 215 0.79 -22.19 -14.59
C PRO A 215 2.29 -22.47 -14.68
N GLN A 216 2.90 -22.28 -15.86
CA GLN A 216 4.34 -22.52 -16.04
C GLN A 216 5.16 -21.51 -15.26
N ARG A 217 4.72 -20.24 -15.26
CA ARG A 217 5.34 -19.19 -14.46
C ARG A 217 5.20 -19.46 -12.96
N GLN A 218 4.01 -19.86 -12.52
CA GLN A 218 3.73 -20.21 -11.12
C GLN A 218 4.61 -21.37 -10.64
N GLU A 219 4.75 -22.42 -11.45
CA GLU A 219 5.63 -23.56 -11.15
C GLU A 219 7.11 -23.14 -11.12
N ALA A 220 7.57 -22.39 -12.12
CA ALA A 220 8.97 -21.97 -12.22
C ALA A 220 9.41 -21.04 -11.09
N LYS A 221 8.53 -20.14 -10.65
CA LYS A 221 8.80 -19.15 -9.59
C LYS A 221 8.19 -19.54 -8.23
N LYS A 222 7.60 -20.73 -8.12
CA LYS A 222 7.04 -21.32 -6.90
C LYS A 222 6.09 -20.39 -6.14
N TYR A 223 5.10 -19.83 -6.82
CA TYR A 223 4.03 -19.05 -6.19
C TYR A 223 2.66 -19.51 -6.70
N THR A 224 1.62 -19.18 -5.95
CA THR A 224 0.23 -19.34 -6.39
C THR A 224 -0.43 -17.99 -6.62
N ALA A 225 -1.23 -17.85 -7.66
CA ALA A 225 -1.98 -16.63 -7.94
C ALA A 225 -3.50 -16.86 -7.98
N LYS A 226 -4.25 -15.90 -7.45
CA LYS A 226 -5.71 -15.86 -7.50
C LYS A 226 -6.18 -14.54 -8.10
N HIS A 227 -7.18 -14.64 -8.97
CA HIS A 227 -7.78 -13.54 -9.71
C HIS A 227 -9.30 -13.69 -9.66
N PRO A 228 -10.06 -12.65 -10.03
CA PRO A 228 -11.47 -12.78 -10.39
C PRO A 228 -11.69 -13.84 -11.49
N SER A 229 -12.92 -14.34 -11.60
CA SER A 229 -13.24 -15.46 -12.50
C SER A 229 -13.19 -15.07 -13.97
N ASP A 230 -13.75 -13.90 -14.33
CA ASP A 230 -13.83 -13.43 -15.71
C ASP A 230 -13.02 -12.13 -15.92
N GLU A 231 -12.54 -11.92 -17.15
CA GLU A 231 -11.87 -10.66 -17.52
C GLU A 231 -12.85 -9.49 -17.46
N GLY A 232 -12.47 -8.42 -16.77
CA GLY A 232 -13.34 -7.28 -16.49
C GLY A 232 -14.09 -7.37 -15.15
N ASP A 233 -14.10 -8.53 -14.49
CA ASP A 233 -14.52 -8.62 -13.10
C ASP A 233 -13.52 -7.90 -12.19
N HIS A 234 -14.05 -7.38 -11.08
CA HIS A 234 -13.29 -6.65 -10.07
C HIS A 234 -13.64 -7.10 -8.66
N GLY A 235 -12.68 -6.93 -7.76
CA GLY A 235 -12.77 -7.37 -6.38
C GLY A 235 -12.38 -8.84 -6.20
N ILE A 236 -11.89 -9.16 -5.01
CA ILE A 236 -11.63 -10.52 -4.59
C ILE A 236 -12.01 -10.66 -3.12
N THR A 237 -12.77 -11.70 -2.78
CA THR A 237 -13.18 -11.97 -1.40
C THR A 237 -12.27 -13.01 -0.78
N VAL A 238 -11.72 -12.68 0.39
CA VAL A 238 -10.93 -13.61 1.19
C VAL A 238 -11.68 -13.87 2.49
N ALA A 239 -12.10 -15.11 2.68
CA ALA A 239 -12.68 -15.51 3.95
C ALA A 239 -11.60 -15.56 5.04
N ILE A 240 -11.93 -15.02 6.20
CA ILE A 240 -11.17 -15.16 7.43
C ILE A 240 -11.77 -16.39 8.14
N HIS A 241 -10.95 -17.42 8.35
CA HIS A 241 -11.33 -18.69 8.98
C HIS A 241 -10.51 -18.94 10.23
#